data_AF-A0A9Y1BSQ5-F1
#
_entry.id   AF-A0A9Y1BSQ5-F1
#
_cell.length_a   1.000
_cell.length_b   1.000
_cell.length_c   1.000
_cell.angle_alpha   90.00
_cell.angle_beta   90.00
_cell.angle_gamma   90.00
#
_symmetry.space_group_name_H-M   'P 1'
#
loop_
_entity.id
_entity.type
_entity.pdbx_description
1 polymer ?
#
loop_
_entity_poly.entity_id
_entity_poly.type
_entity_poly.pdbx_seq_one_letter_code
_entity_poly.pdbx_strand_id
1 'polypeptide(L)'
;MITLNARKHITLSTLIYVATIILQTFIEAFVSYRIIIIHVLPSFFTQLAIIWVGVGFLLFNKEEKKRSINHLVLFLAVYGIISSSLILLSYIDFKFNFLSDKIVLVLQIIYIINSSILIYCSIIIHDITEQHVKNKRNIIQLTWSFSIGFVLFFIYNLLNVIFPPNKYIISSTSENAITFFILSPPKIYYLLGTLNQDFKTMFFVLSIVEVSYLVFVVIGFWKLRKIFLLLDNIPPELIDRILTKKQDDFVLESLEEKNSSVIAEQQESSVKKKMFCIKCGVELDPDALFCEECGEKNPYRVNDVDE
;
A
#
# COMPACT_ATOMS: atom_id res chain seq x y z
N MET A 1 4.00 -24.89 12.47
CA MET A 1 4.94 -25.13 11.35
C MET A 1 4.42 -24.57 10.01
N ILE A 2 3.12 -24.67 9.70
CA ILE A 2 2.52 -24.14 8.45
C ILE A 2 2.67 -22.60 8.33
N THR A 3 2.54 -21.87 9.44
CA THR A 3 2.59 -20.40 9.52
C THR A 3 3.91 -19.77 9.09
N LEU A 4 5.02 -20.47 9.31
CA LEU A 4 6.34 -20.00 8.91
C LEU A 4 6.53 -20.08 7.38
N ASN A 5 5.82 -20.99 6.71
CA ASN A 5 5.96 -21.19 5.27
C ASN A 5 5.25 -20.10 4.46
N ALA A 6 4.06 -19.63 4.89
CA ALA A 6 3.33 -18.60 4.16
C ALA A 6 4.08 -17.25 4.13
N ARG A 7 4.63 -16.82 5.26
CA ARG A 7 5.35 -15.53 5.36
C ARG A 7 6.69 -15.53 4.62
N LYS A 8 7.43 -16.64 4.70
CA LYS A 8 8.63 -16.87 3.87
C LYS A 8 8.28 -16.84 2.40
N HIS A 9 7.17 -17.47 2.00
CA HIS A 9 6.69 -17.45 0.63
C HIS A 9 6.34 -16.03 0.17
N ILE A 10 5.60 -15.24 0.94
CA ILE A 10 5.30 -13.83 0.62
C ILE A 10 6.59 -13.01 0.50
N THR A 11 7.53 -13.20 1.41
CA THR A 11 8.81 -12.48 1.38
C THR A 11 9.62 -12.83 0.13
N LEU A 12 9.67 -14.11 -0.24
CA LEU A 12 10.38 -14.56 -1.43
C LEU A 12 9.67 -14.11 -2.71
N SER A 13 8.34 -14.23 -2.78
CA SER A 13 7.57 -13.86 -3.97
C SER A 13 7.62 -12.36 -4.25
N THR A 14 7.56 -11.54 -3.20
CA THR A 14 7.72 -10.08 -3.33
C THR A 14 9.12 -9.68 -3.77
N LEU A 15 10.16 -10.39 -3.30
CA LEU A 15 11.54 -10.17 -3.75
C LEU A 15 11.73 -10.55 -5.23
N ILE A 16 11.18 -11.68 -5.65
CA ILE A 16 11.19 -12.10 -7.06
C ILE A 16 10.49 -11.05 -7.92
N TYR A 17 9.30 -10.58 -7.50
CA TYR A 17 8.55 -9.56 -8.22
C TYR A 17 9.31 -8.23 -8.36
N VAL A 18 9.93 -7.76 -7.27
CA VAL A 18 10.77 -6.56 -7.30
C VAL A 18 11.95 -6.75 -8.24
N ALA A 19 12.63 -7.90 -8.19
CA ALA A 19 13.75 -8.18 -9.08
C ALA A 19 13.32 -8.23 -10.55
N THR A 20 12.16 -8.82 -10.86
CA THR A 20 11.65 -8.87 -12.24
C THR A 20 11.25 -7.49 -12.75
N ILE A 21 10.65 -6.63 -11.92
CA ILE A 21 10.35 -5.25 -12.33
C ILE A 21 11.64 -4.47 -12.57
N ILE A 22 12.61 -4.54 -11.66
CA ILE A 22 13.88 -3.81 -11.84
C ILE A 22 14.57 -4.28 -13.12
N LEU A 23 14.61 -5.58 -13.37
CA LEU A 23 15.17 -6.15 -14.60
C LEU A 23 14.40 -5.68 -15.83
N GLN A 24 13.06 -5.67 -15.78
CA GLN A 24 12.20 -5.19 -16.85
C GLN A 24 12.48 -3.71 -17.17
N THR A 25 12.46 -2.83 -16.16
CA THR A 25 12.73 -1.40 -16.34
C THR A 25 14.16 -1.15 -16.82
N PHE A 26 15.13 -1.94 -16.35
CA PHE A 26 16.49 -1.87 -16.87
C PHE A 26 16.54 -2.25 -18.36
N ILE A 27 15.89 -3.34 -18.75
CA ILE A 27 15.80 -3.73 -20.15
C ILE A 27 15.11 -2.64 -20.98
N GLU A 28 14.04 -2.04 -20.47
CA GLU A 28 13.32 -0.91 -21.11
C GLU A 28 14.21 0.33 -21.28
N ALA A 29 15.09 0.61 -20.32
CA ALA A 29 16.02 1.74 -20.40
C ALA A 29 17.18 1.53 -21.38
N PHE A 30 17.67 0.30 -21.57
CA PHE A 30 18.89 0.01 -22.32
C PHE A 30 18.65 -0.61 -23.70
N VAL A 31 17.55 -1.32 -23.89
CA VAL A 31 17.25 -2.00 -25.15
C VAL A 31 16.42 -1.08 -26.02
N SER A 32 16.96 -0.70 -27.17
CA SER A 32 16.20 0.01 -28.20
C SER A 32 14.92 -0.77 -28.48
N TYR A 33 13.79 -0.07 -28.51
CA TYR A 33 12.41 -0.57 -28.67
C TYR A 33 12.20 -1.55 -29.83
N ARG A 34 13.19 -1.72 -30.71
CA ARG A 34 13.19 -2.64 -31.85
C ARG A 34 13.44 -4.10 -31.47
N ILE A 35 13.99 -4.43 -30.30
CA ILE A 35 14.16 -5.84 -29.88
C ILE A 35 13.00 -6.30 -29.02
N ILE A 36 11.82 -6.40 -29.61
CA ILE A 36 10.56 -6.64 -28.89
C ILE A 36 10.54 -7.97 -28.15
N ILE A 37 11.21 -9.00 -28.71
CA ILE A 37 11.35 -10.30 -28.05
C ILE A 37 12.02 -10.15 -26.67
N ILE A 38 12.96 -9.22 -26.52
CA ILE A 38 13.65 -8.96 -25.25
C ILE A 38 12.72 -8.25 -24.24
N HIS A 39 11.69 -7.52 -24.67
CA HIS A 39 10.73 -6.87 -23.75
C HIS A 39 9.59 -7.79 -23.29
N VAL A 40 9.11 -8.67 -24.17
CA VAL A 40 7.97 -9.55 -23.88
C VAL A 40 8.29 -10.52 -22.75
N LEU A 41 9.50 -11.09 -22.76
CA LEU A 41 9.89 -12.13 -21.82
C LEU A 41 9.98 -11.62 -20.36
N PRO A 42 10.68 -10.51 -20.04
CA PRO A 42 10.67 -9.92 -18.70
C PRO A 42 9.26 -9.52 -18.24
N SER A 43 8.46 -8.93 -19.13
CA SER A 43 7.10 -8.53 -18.82
C SER A 43 6.25 -9.74 -18.41
N PHE A 44 6.39 -10.86 -19.13
CA PHE A 44 5.74 -12.13 -18.78
C PHE A 44 6.19 -12.66 -17.42
N PHE A 45 7.50 -12.63 -17.12
CA PHE A 45 8.01 -13.03 -15.80
C PHE A 45 7.49 -12.13 -14.68
N THR A 46 7.36 -10.83 -14.90
CA THR A 46 6.75 -9.90 -13.96
C THR A 46 5.30 -10.29 -13.65
N GLN A 47 4.52 -10.70 -14.66
CA GLN A 47 3.13 -11.16 -14.44
C GLN A 47 3.08 -12.48 -13.67
N LEU A 48 3.95 -13.44 -13.98
CA LEU A 48 4.06 -14.69 -13.21
C LEU A 48 4.45 -14.41 -11.75
N ALA A 49 5.34 -13.46 -11.52
CA ALA A 49 5.75 -13.05 -10.18
C ALA A 49 4.59 -12.43 -9.38
N ILE A 50 3.71 -11.63 -10.02
CA ILE A 50 2.49 -11.11 -9.38
C ILE A 50 1.54 -12.24 -8.98
N ILE A 51 1.32 -13.20 -9.89
CA ILE A 51 0.49 -14.38 -9.59
C ILE A 51 1.10 -15.15 -8.41
N TRP A 52 2.43 -15.30 -8.39
CA TRP A 52 3.17 -15.93 -7.30
C TRP A 52 3.05 -15.17 -5.97
N VAL A 53 3.00 -13.84 -5.99
CA VAL A 53 2.64 -13.02 -4.83
C VAL A 53 1.23 -13.32 -4.36
N GLY A 54 0.27 -13.42 -5.29
CA GLY A 54 -1.11 -13.85 -5.01
C GLY A 54 -1.18 -15.21 -4.31
N VAL A 55 -0.39 -16.20 -4.75
CA VAL A 55 -0.29 -17.51 -4.08
C VAL A 55 0.20 -17.37 -2.64
N GLY A 56 1.19 -16.50 -2.39
CA GLY A 56 1.65 -16.19 -1.04
C GLY A 56 0.53 -15.67 -0.14
N PHE A 57 -0.28 -14.74 -0.64
CA PHE A 57 -1.44 -14.22 0.09
C PHE A 57 -2.56 -15.27 0.26
N LEU A 58 -2.76 -16.18 -0.69
CA LEU A 58 -3.69 -17.29 -0.54
C LEU A 58 -3.28 -18.21 0.63
N LEU A 59 -2.00 -18.54 0.73
CA LEU A 59 -1.46 -19.32 1.85
C LEU A 59 -1.67 -18.59 3.17
N PHE A 60 -1.42 -17.28 3.20
CA PHE A 60 -1.69 -16.44 4.36
C PHE A 60 -3.19 -16.36 4.73
N ASN A 61 -4.10 -16.40 3.75
CA ASN A 61 -5.53 -16.41 4.04
C ASN A 61 -6.00 -17.67 4.76
N LYS A 62 -5.43 -18.83 4.42
CA LYS A 62 -5.78 -20.09 5.10
C LYS A 62 -5.53 -20.01 6.61
N GLU A 63 -4.63 -19.12 7.03
CA GLU A 63 -4.28 -18.88 8.43
C GLU A 63 -5.23 -17.86 9.09
N GLU A 64 -5.47 -16.72 8.45
CA GLU A 64 -6.21 -15.59 9.06
C GLU A 64 -7.73 -15.61 8.81
N LYS A 65 -8.22 -16.45 7.88
CA LYS A 65 -9.64 -16.59 7.50
C LYS A 65 -10.32 -15.26 7.13
N LYS A 66 -9.58 -14.28 6.58
CA LYS A 66 -10.14 -12.98 6.19
C LYS A 66 -10.70 -13.01 4.77
N ARG A 67 -12.00 -12.71 4.63
CA ARG A 67 -12.68 -12.64 3.32
C ARG A 67 -12.02 -11.69 2.32
N SER A 68 -11.44 -10.57 2.80
CA SER A 68 -10.75 -9.59 1.95
C SER A 68 -9.53 -10.16 1.22
N ILE A 69 -8.83 -11.16 1.79
CA ILE A 69 -7.68 -11.78 1.13
C ILE A 69 -8.10 -12.61 -0.08
N ASN A 70 -9.26 -13.29 -0.04
CA ASN A 70 -9.76 -14.03 -1.20
C ASN A 70 -10.02 -13.10 -2.40
N HIS A 71 -10.62 -11.93 -2.14
CA HIS A 71 -10.81 -10.92 -3.18
C HIS A 71 -9.48 -10.43 -3.75
N LEU A 72 -8.51 -10.13 -2.88
CA LEU A 72 -7.16 -9.74 -3.29
C LEU A 72 -6.51 -10.77 -4.21
N VAL A 73 -6.51 -12.06 -3.82
CA VAL A 73 -5.90 -13.12 -4.62
C VAL A 73 -6.58 -13.26 -5.98
N LEU A 74 -7.91 -13.20 -6.02
CA LEU A 74 -8.67 -13.25 -7.26
C LEU A 74 -8.30 -12.07 -8.17
N PHE A 75 -8.25 -10.85 -7.64
CA PHE A 75 -7.90 -9.67 -8.43
C PHE A 75 -6.46 -9.71 -8.95
N LEU A 76 -5.49 -10.17 -8.15
CA LEU A 76 -4.10 -10.34 -8.60
C LEU A 76 -3.97 -11.40 -9.70
N ALA A 77 -4.72 -12.51 -9.60
CA ALA A 77 -4.75 -13.54 -10.63
C ALA A 77 -5.37 -13.04 -11.94
N VAL A 78 -6.53 -12.37 -11.85
CA VAL A 78 -7.20 -11.75 -13.00
C VAL A 78 -6.28 -10.72 -13.66
N TYR A 79 -5.63 -9.87 -12.86
CA TYR A 79 -4.67 -8.88 -13.34
C TYR A 79 -3.53 -9.53 -14.14
N GLY A 80 -2.89 -10.56 -13.57
CA GLY A 80 -1.77 -11.24 -14.21
C GLY A 80 -2.15 -11.90 -15.54
N ILE A 81 -3.33 -12.53 -15.60
CA ILE A 81 -3.84 -13.19 -16.81
C ILE A 81 -4.17 -12.17 -17.91
N ILE A 82 -4.90 -11.10 -17.56
CA ILE A 82 -5.28 -10.04 -18.52
C ILE A 82 -4.02 -9.35 -19.02
N SER A 83 -3.11 -8.93 -18.14
CA SER A 83 -1.88 -8.24 -18.53
C SER A 83 -1.00 -9.10 -19.43
N SER A 84 -0.83 -10.39 -19.11
CA SER A 84 -0.07 -11.32 -19.96
C SER A 84 -0.68 -11.45 -21.36
N SER A 85 -2.00 -11.52 -21.44
CA SER A 85 -2.73 -11.58 -22.71
C SER A 85 -2.54 -10.31 -23.53
N LEU A 86 -2.60 -9.13 -22.88
CA LEU A 86 -2.39 -7.83 -23.55
C LEU A 86 -0.95 -7.68 -24.07
N ILE A 87 0.05 -8.12 -23.31
CA ILE A 87 1.46 -8.12 -23.74
C ILE A 87 1.62 -9.00 -24.99
N LEU A 88 1.03 -10.20 -24.99
CA LEU A 88 1.10 -11.11 -26.13
C LEU A 88 0.40 -10.52 -27.37
N LEU A 89 -0.79 -9.91 -27.19
CA LEU A 89 -1.49 -9.24 -28.28
C LEU A 89 -0.70 -8.07 -28.85
N SER A 90 -0.08 -7.27 -27.99
CA SER A 90 0.78 -6.15 -28.41
C SER A 90 2.01 -6.64 -29.19
N TYR A 91 2.58 -7.79 -28.81
CA TYR A 91 3.66 -8.42 -29.54
C TYR A 91 3.25 -8.91 -30.93
N ILE A 92 2.09 -9.59 -31.02
CA ILE A 92 1.55 -10.05 -32.29
C ILE A 92 1.27 -8.87 -33.21
N ASP A 93 0.65 -7.82 -32.68
CA ASP A 93 0.37 -6.61 -33.43
C ASP A 93 1.63 -5.96 -33.98
N PHE A 94 2.64 -5.78 -33.13
CA PHE A 94 3.91 -5.22 -33.59
C PHE A 94 4.56 -6.04 -34.73
N LYS A 95 4.48 -7.37 -34.66
CA LYS A 95 5.11 -8.24 -35.65
C LYS A 95 4.37 -8.26 -36.98
N PHE A 96 3.05 -8.11 -36.97
CA PHE A 96 2.21 -8.32 -38.15
C PHE A 96 1.44 -7.07 -38.60
N ASN A 97 1.49 -5.97 -37.85
CA ASN A 97 0.65 -4.77 -38.00
C ASN A 97 -0.81 -5.13 -38.26
N PHE A 98 -1.33 -6.09 -37.48
CA PHE A 98 -2.60 -6.73 -37.76
C PHE A 98 -3.79 -5.98 -37.17
N LEU A 99 -3.59 -5.25 -36.07
CA LEU A 99 -4.68 -4.59 -35.36
C LEU A 99 -4.97 -3.22 -35.95
N SER A 100 -6.27 -2.93 -36.12
CA SER A 100 -6.71 -1.58 -36.44
C SER A 100 -6.46 -0.62 -35.27
N ASP A 101 -6.29 0.67 -35.55
CA ASP A 101 -6.12 1.73 -34.53
C ASP A 101 -7.22 1.70 -33.45
N LYS A 102 -8.44 1.33 -33.83
CA LYS A 102 -9.57 1.18 -32.89
C LYS A 102 -9.33 0.06 -31.89
N ILE A 103 -8.75 -1.06 -32.32
CA ILE A 103 -8.45 -2.18 -31.42
C ILE A 103 -7.30 -1.80 -30.50
N VAL A 104 -6.27 -1.12 -31.00
CA VAL A 104 -5.15 -0.62 -30.17
C VAL A 104 -5.67 0.29 -29.04
N LEU A 105 -6.61 1.20 -29.36
CA LEU A 105 -7.26 2.05 -28.36
C LEU A 105 -8.04 1.24 -27.32
N VAL A 106 -8.79 0.21 -27.75
CA VAL A 106 -9.51 -0.68 -26.81
C VAL A 106 -8.54 -1.41 -25.89
N LEU A 107 -7.43 -1.95 -26.41
CA LEU A 107 -6.41 -2.62 -25.61
C LEU A 107 -5.78 -1.67 -24.58
N GLN A 108 -5.53 -0.42 -24.97
CA GLN A 108 -5.05 0.64 -24.08
C GLN A 108 -6.04 0.96 -22.95
N ILE A 109 -7.34 1.05 -23.25
CA ILE A 109 -8.38 1.23 -22.23
C ILE A 109 -8.42 0.05 -21.25
N ILE A 110 -8.32 -1.18 -21.77
CA ILE A 110 -8.25 -2.38 -20.91
C ILE A 110 -7.02 -2.31 -20.00
N TYR A 111 -5.88 -1.84 -20.51
CA TYR A 111 -4.65 -1.68 -19.72
C TYR A 111 -4.81 -0.67 -18.57
N ILE A 112 -5.51 0.44 -18.81
CA ILE A 112 -5.86 1.43 -17.77
C ILE A 112 -6.75 0.80 -16.70
N ILE A 113 -7.83 0.12 -17.11
CA ILE A 113 -8.76 -0.56 -16.18
C ILE A 113 -8.00 -1.59 -15.34
N ASN A 114 -7.12 -2.37 -15.97
CA ASN A 114 -6.29 -3.37 -15.29
C ASN A 114 -5.35 -2.71 -14.27
N SER A 115 -4.79 -1.54 -14.59
CA SER A 115 -3.94 -0.78 -13.66
C SER A 115 -4.72 -0.27 -12.44
N SER A 116 -5.98 0.12 -12.62
CA SER A 116 -6.87 0.49 -11.50
C SER A 116 -7.12 -0.67 -10.53
N ILE A 117 -7.23 -1.90 -11.05
CA ILE A 117 -7.36 -3.12 -10.21
C ILE A 117 -6.12 -3.26 -9.32
N LEU A 118 -4.92 -2.98 -9.85
CA LEU A 118 -3.67 -3.07 -9.09
C LEU A 118 -3.60 -2.03 -7.97
N ILE A 119 -4.06 -0.79 -8.21
CA ILE A 119 -4.22 0.23 -7.17
C ILE A 119 -5.15 -0.30 -6.07
N TYR A 120 -6.32 -0.82 -6.44
CA TYR A 120 -7.28 -1.34 -5.48
C TYR A 120 -6.71 -2.48 -4.63
N CYS A 121 -6.00 -3.43 -5.27
CA CYS A 121 -5.25 -4.48 -4.58
C CYS A 121 -4.23 -3.92 -3.59
N SER A 122 -3.53 -2.85 -3.96
CA SER A 122 -2.52 -2.24 -3.09
C SER A 122 -3.11 -1.62 -1.83
N ILE A 123 -4.30 -1.01 -1.93
CA ILE A 123 -5.05 -0.46 -0.80
C ILE A 123 -5.52 -1.60 0.11
N ILE A 124 -6.06 -2.68 -0.46
CA ILE A 124 -6.46 -3.85 0.32
C ILE A 124 -5.25 -4.45 1.07
N ILE A 125 -4.09 -4.59 0.41
CA ILE A 125 -2.87 -5.10 1.05
C ILE A 125 -2.47 -4.19 2.21
N HIS A 126 -2.50 -2.87 2.00
CA HIS A 126 -2.20 -1.89 3.04
C HIS A 126 -3.12 -2.08 4.25
N ASP A 127 -4.43 -2.11 4.06
CA ASP A 127 -5.42 -2.23 5.13
C ASP A 127 -5.30 -3.57 5.88
N ILE A 128 -5.12 -4.67 5.15
CA ILE A 128 -4.93 -6.00 5.75
C ILE A 128 -3.67 -6.01 6.61
N THR A 129 -2.57 -5.46 6.09
CA THR A 129 -1.30 -5.43 6.79
C THR A 129 -1.37 -4.51 8.01
N GLU A 130 -1.97 -3.33 7.88
CA GLU A 130 -2.15 -2.39 8.98
C GLU A 130 -3.03 -2.98 10.09
N GLN A 131 -4.17 -3.58 9.75
CA GLN A 131 -5.01 -4.26 10.73
C GLN A 131 -4.26 -5.40 11.42
N HIS A 132 -3.51 -6.21 10.67
CA HIS A 132 -2.75 -7.33 11.23
C HIS A 132 -1.64 -6.83 12.18
N VAL A 133 -0.97 -5.74 11.82
CA VAL A 133 0.09 -5.11 12.63
C VAL A 133 -0.49 -4.44 13.87
N LYS A 134 -1.58 -3.66 13.75
CA LYS A 134 -2.27 -3.03 14.89
C LYS A 134 -2.71 -4.08 15.91
N ASN A 135 -3.34 -5.15 15.44
CA ASN A 135 -3.82 -6.23 16.29
C ASN A 135 -2.70 -6.94 17.07
N LYS A 136 -1.48 -7.01 16.51
CA LYS A 136 -0.36 -7.72 17.15
C LYS A 136 0.60 -6.85 17.92
N ARG A 137 0.80 -5.59 17.53
CA ARG A 137 1.92 -4.80 18.05
C ARG A 137 1.59 -3.37 18.45
N ASN A 138 0.43 -2.79 18.13
CA ASN A 138 0.04 -1.42 18.50
C ASN A 138 1.07 -0.28 18.24
N ILE A 139 2.19 -0.53 17.54
CA ILE A 139 3.38 0.34 17.55
C ILE A 139 3.79 0.82 16.15
N ILE A 140 3.36 0.15 15.08
CA ILE A 140 3.86 0.46 13.73
C ILE A 140 2.73 0.97 12.84
N GLN A 141 2.79 2.25 12.48
CA GLN A 141 2.02 2.81 11.38
C GLN A 141 2.67 2.41 10.04
N LEU A 142 1.88 1.83 9.14
CA LEU A 142 2.32 1.59 7.78
C LEU A 142 2.41 2.93 7.02
N THR A 143 3.35 3.02 6.11
CA THR A 143 3.43 4.15 5.18
C THR A 143 2.78 3.80 3.85
N TRP A 144 2.05 4.76 3.28
CA TRP A 144 1.33 4.66 1.99
C TRP A 144 2.23 4.55 0.74
N SER A 145 3.56 4.39 0.89
CA SER A 145 4.51 4.36 -0.24
C SER A 145 4.16 3.29 -1.28
N PHE A 146 3.59 2.16 -0.84
CA PHE A 146 3.15 1.09 -1.72
C PHE A 146 2.01 1.53 -2.65
N SER A 147 0.94 2.11 -2.07
CA SER A 147 -0.22 2.59 -2.84
C SER A 147 0.14 3.77 -3.73
N ILE A 148 0.99 4.68 -3.26
CA ILE A 148 1.51 5.81 -4.06
C ILE A 148 2.24 5.29 -5.31
N GLY A 149 3.04 4.23 -5.18
CA GLY A 149 3.71 3.60 -6.32
C GLY A 149 2.73 3.18 -7.41
N PHE A 150 1.67 2.45 -7.07
CA PHE A 150 0.67 2.02 -8.06
C PHE A 150 -0.18 3.15 -8.63
N VAL A 151 -0.39 4.24 -7.87
CA VAL A 151 -1.02 5.45 -8.41
C VAL A 151 -0.13 6.07 -9.49
N LEU A 152 1.19 6.14 -9.26
CA LEU A 152 2.13 6.61 -10.28
C LEU A 152 2.17 5.68 -11.50
N PHE A 153 2.09 4.37 -11.30
CA PHE A 153 1.96 3.41 -12.41
C PHE A 153 0.71 3.66 -13.26
N PHE A 154 -0.43 3.92 -12.61
CA PHE A 154 -1.66 4.27 -13.30
C PHE A 154 -1.52 5.58 -14.08
N ILE A 155 -0.91 6.61 -13.49
CA ILE A 155 -0.64 7.89 -14.17
C ILE A 155 0.26 7.65 -15.39
N TYR A 156 1.33 6.86 -15.25
CA TYR A 156 2.20 6.48 -16.35
C TYR A 156 1.42 5.83 -17.49
N ASN A 157 0.55 4.87 -17.18
CA ASN A 157 -0.26 4.19 -18.17
C ASN A 157 -1.28 5.13 -18.83
N LEU A 158 -1.91 6.01 -18.07
CA LEU A 158 -2.81 7.03 -18.59
C LEU A 158 -2.07 7.96 -19.58
N LEU A 159 -0.86 8.41 -19.23
CA LEU A 159 -0.03 9.24 -20.11
C LEU A 159 0.36 8.50 -21.39
N ASN A 160 0.69 7.22 -21.31
CA ASN A 160 0.99 6.40 -22.50
C ASN A 160 -0.21 6.22 -23.44
N VAL A 161 -1.43 6.25 -22.93
CA VAL A 161 -2.64 6.21 -23.76
C VAL A 161 -2.93 7.57 -24.40
N ILE A 162 -2.82 8.65 -23.64
CA ILE A 162 -3.05 10.01 -24.15
C ILE A 162 -1.98 10.38 -25.18
N PHE A 163 -0.74 9.97 -24.93
CA PHE A 163 0.42 10.31 -25.74
C PHE A 163 1.19 9.05 -26.13
N PRO A 164 0.69 8.28 -27.11
CA PRO A 164 1.31 7.02 -27.47
C PRO A 164 2.65 7.27 -28.20
N PRO A 165 3.76 6.69 -27.73
CA PRO A 165 5.10 6.98 -28.26
C PRO A 165 5.26 6.56 -29.73
N ASN A 166 4.50 5.58 -30.20
CA ASN A 166 4.55 5.06 -31.57
C ASN A 166 4.16 6.10 -32.64
N LYS A 167 3.26 7.04 -32.33
CA LYS A 167 2.82 8.07 -33.29
C LYS A 167 3.90 9.08 -33.64
N TYR A 168 4.86 9.31 -32.74
CA TYR A 168 5.93 10.29 -32.94
C TYR A 168 7.07 9.76 -33.81
N ILE A 169 7.32 8.44 -33.76
CA ILE A 169 8.45 7.80 -34.46
C ILE A 169 8.29 7.88 -35.99
N ILE A 170 7.06 7.79 -36.50
CA ILE A 170 6.77 7.69 -37.94
C ILE A 170 6.97 9.03 -38.67
N SER A 171 6.90 10.15 -37.96
CA SER A 171 7.01 11.49 -38.58
C SER A 171 8.44 11.91 -38.94
N SER A 172 9.47 11.19 -38.48
CA SER A 172 10.88 11.61 -38.62
C SER A 172 11.71 10.83 -39.65
N THR A 173 11.13 9.82 -40.29
CA THR A 173 11.88 8.98 -41.24
C THR A 173 11.91 9.61 -42.63
N SER A 174 12.86 10.52 -42.86
CA SER A 174 13.50 10.60 -44.18
C SER A 174 14.27 9.28 -44.41
N GLU A 175 14.12 8.65 -45.57
CA GLU A 175 14.50 7.26 -45.89
C GLU A 175 15.96 6.85 -45.57
N ASN A 176 16.87 7.79 -45.29
CA ASN A 176 18.30 7.51 -45.11
C ASN A 176 18.78 7.36 -43.64
N ALA A 177 17.92 7.58 -42.63
CA ALA A 177 18.35 7.58 -41.21
C ALA A 177 18.30 6.21 -40.50
N ILE A 178 17.76 5.18 -41.16
CA ILE A 178 17.39 3.91 -40.49
C ILE A 178 18.59 3.00 -40.21
N THR A 179 19.72 3.17 -40.91
CA THR A 179 20.90 2.31 -40.76
C THR A 179 21.78 2.62 -39.55
N PHE A 180 21.64 3.77 -38.89
CA PHE A 180 22.56 4.17 -37.81
C PHE A 180 22.17 3.77 -36.39
N PHE A 181 20.96 3.21 -36.19
CA PHE A 181 20.40 3.01 -34.86
C PHE A 181 20.83 1.74 -34.11
N ILE A 182 21.58 0.84 -34.75
CA ILE A 182 21.76 -0.53 -34.23
C ILE A 182 22.97 -0.68 -33.27
N LEU A 183 23.92 0.26 -33.18
CA LEU A 183 25.24 -0.08 -32.60
C LEU A 183 25.98 0.93 -31.68
N SER A 184 25.38 2.03 -31.18
CA SER A 184 26.13 2.87 -30.22
C SER A 184 25.29 3.63 -29.17
N PRO A 185 25.47 3.36 -27.85
CA PRO A 185 24.74 4.04 -26.78
C PRO A 185 25.07 5.53 -26.54
N PRO A 186 26.29 6.08 -26.75
CA PRO A 186 26.53 7.50 -26.43
C PRO A 186 26.10 8.49 -27.54
N LYS A 187 25.76 8.03 -28.76
CA LYS A 187 25.38 8.95 -29.88
C LYS A 187 23.90 9.28 -29.97
N ILE A 188 23.04 8.64 -29.17
CA ILE A 188 21.59 8.90 -29.16
C ILE A 188 21.28 10.34 -28.74
N TYR A 189 22.04 10.90 -27.79
CA TYR A 189 21.84 12.28 -27.32
C TYR A 189 22.06 13.34 -28.39
N TYR A 190 22.97 13.10 -29.36
CA TYR A 190 23.20 14.04 -30.46
C TYR A 190 22.04 14.02 -31.48
N LEU A 191 21.40 12.86 -31.69
CA LEU A 191 20.25 12.76 -32.60
C LEU A 191 18.94 13.28 -31.98
N LEU A 192 18.81 13.25 -30.64
CA LEU A 192 17.70 13.93 -29.98
C LEU A 192 17.70 15.43 -30.27
N GLY A 193 18.85 16.05 -30.59
CA GLY A 193 18.98 17.46 -30.92
C GLY A 193 17.92 17.99 -31.89
N THR A 194 17.50 17.17 -32.88
CA THR A 194 16.55 17.54 -33.94
C THR A 194 15.09 17.21 -33.67
N LEU A 195 14.75 16.58 -32.53
CA LEU A 195 13.36 16.32 -32.15
C LEU A 195 12.67 17.61 -31.68
N ASN A 196 11.37 17.73 -31.99
CA ASN A 196 10.53 18.80 -31.45
C ASN A 196 10.68 18.87 -29.91
N GLN A 197 10.86 20.08 -29.39
CA GLN A 197 11.07 20.34 -27.96
C GLN A 197 9.94 19.76 -27.09
N ASP A 198 8.73 19.70 -27.64
CA ASP A 198 7.57 19.06 -27.00
C ASP A 198 7.80 17.57 -26.75
N PHE A 199 8.36 16.84 -27.73
CA PHE A 199 8.63 15.41 -27.61
C PHE A 199 9.69 15.12 -26.56
N LYS A 200 10.76 15.92 -26.50
CA LYS A 200 11.81 15.81 -25.47
C LYS A 200 11.23 15.95 -24.07
N THR A 201 10.39 16.97 -23.90
CA THR A 201 9.75 17.27 -22.61
C THR A 201 8.83 16.14 -22.19
N MET A 202 8.01 15.64 -23.12
CA MET A 202 7.08 14.55 -22.86
C MET A 202 7.80 13.24 -22.50
N PHE A 203 8.84 12.87 -23.26
CA PHE A 203 9.65 11.69 -22.97
C PHE A 203 10.30 11.79 -21.59
N PHE A 204 10.87 12.96 -21.27
CA PHE A 204 11.45 13.22 -19.96
C PHE A 204 10.44 13.08 -18.82
N VAL A 205 9.21 13.61 -18.98
CA VAL A 205 8.12 13.45 -18.00
C VAL A 205 7.77 11.97 -17.82
N LEU A 206 7.60 11.20 -18.91
CA LEU A 206 7.31 9.78 -18.83
C LEU A 206 8.40 9.02 -18.07
N SER A 207 9.68 9.26 -18.39
CA SER A 207 10.80 8.62 -17.69
C SER A 207 10.84 8.98 -16.20
N ILE A 208 10.55 10.23 -15.83
CA ILE A 208 10.46 10.62 -14.41
C ILE A 208 9.35 9.84 -13.70
N VAL A 209 8.15 9.77 -14.31
CA VAL A 209 7.01 9.07 -13.70
C VAL A 209 7.32 7.58 -13.55
N GLU A 210 7.92 6.96 -14.57
CA GLU A 210 8.32 5.56 -14.57
C GLU A 210 9.34 5.24 -13.47
N VAL A 211 10.43 6.01 -13.39
CA VAL A 211 11.46 5.84 -12.35
C VAL A 211 10.86 6.10 -10.96
N SER A 212 9.99 7.10 -10.83
CA SER A 212 9.32 7.39 -9.55
C SER A 212 8.45 6.23 -9.10
N TYR A 213 7.62 5.69 -10.01
CA TYR A 213 6.82 4.48 -9.76
C TYR A 213 7.71 3.33 -9.26
N LEU A 214 8.81 3.04 -9.96
CA LEU A 214 9.73 1.97 -9.60
C LEU A 214 10.26 2.15 -8.17
N VAL A 215 10.74 3.35 -7.85
CA VAL A 215 11.29 3.68 -6.53
C VAL A 215 10.23 3.47 -5.44
N PHE A 216 9.01 3.97 -5.63
CA PHE A 216 7.94 3.83 -4.64
C PHE A 216 7.49 2.37 -4.46
N VAL A 217 7.43 1.58 -5.54
CA VAL A 217 7.11 0.15 -5.46
C VAL A 217 8.19 -0.62 -4.71
N VAL A 218 9.48 -0.39 -5.01
CA VAL A 218 10.61 -1.02 -4.32
C VAL A 218 10.59 -0.68 -2.83
N ILE A 219 10.41 0.60 -2.49
CA ILE A 219 10.30 1.05 -1.09
C ILE A 219 9.10 0.41 -0.39
N GLY A 220 7.95 0.33 -1.07
CA GLY A 220 6.74 -0.29 -0.56
C GLY A 220 6.94 -1.77 -0.21
N PHE A 221 7.50 -2.55 -1.14
CA PHE A 221 7.80 -3.97 -0.89
C PHE A 221 8.89 -4.18 0.16
N TRP A 222 9.92 -3.32 0.18
CA TRP A 222 10.96 -3.38 1.20
C TRP A 222 10.37 -3.21 2.61
N LYS A 223 9.46 -2.24 2.78
CA LYS A 223 8.76 -2.03 4.05
C LYS A 223 7.84 -3.19 4.40
N LEU A 224 7.06 -3.68 3.43
CA LEU A 224 6.20 -4.85 3.61
C LEU A 224 7.00 -6.06 4.10
N ARG A 225 8.15 -6.34 3.46
CA ARG A 225 9.08 -7.39 3.88
C ARG A 225 9.60 -7.17 5.30
N LYS A 226 10.03 -5.95 5.64
CA LYS A 226 10.51 -5.62 6.99
C LYS A 226 9.44 -5.92 8.04
N ILE A 227 8.17 -5.62 7.74
CA ILE A 227 7.04 -5.92 8.63
C ILE A 227 6.90 -7.43 8.84
N PHE A 228 6.92 -8.23 7.77
CA PHE A 228 6.83 -9.69 7.89
C PHE A 228 8.01 -10.30 8.66
N LEU A 229 9.24 -9.82 8.43
CA LEU A 229 10.41 -10.27 9.19
C LEU A 229 10.32 -9.90 10.68
N LEU A 230 9.81 -8.70 11.00
CA LEU A 230 9.55 -8.32 12.39
C LEU A 230 8.47 -9.20 13.02
N LEU A 231 7.46 -9.63 12.26
CA LEU A 231 6.44 -10.56 12.74
C LEU A 231 6.96 -11.98 12.95
N ASP A 232 8.02 -12.38 12.24
CA ASP A 232 8.64 -13.71 12.37
C ASP A 232 9.59 -13.80 13.58
N ASN A 233 10.26 -12.71 13.93
CA ASN A 233 11.23 -12.68 15.04
C ASN A 233 10.57 -12.53 16.43
N ILE A 234 9.25 -12.65 16.55
CA ILE A 234 8.58 -12.61 17.86
C ILE A 234 8.64 -13.99 18.49
N PRO A 235 9.28 -14.17 19.66
CA PRO A 235 9.21 -15.44 20.36
C PRO A 235 7.74 -15.73 20.72
N PRO A 236 7.26 -16.96 20.49
CA PRO A 236 5.84 -17.31 20.71
C PRO A 236 5.39 -17.03 22.15
N GLU A 237 6.29 -17.16 23.12
CA GLU A 237 6.05 -16.85 24.54
C GLU A 237 5.60 -15.40 24.78
N LEU A 238 6.09 -14.44 23.99
CA LEU A 238 5.65 -13.05 24.09
C LEU A 238 4.25 -12.86 23.52
N ILE A 239 3.90 -13.61 22.49
CA ILE A 239 2.57 -13.57 21.89
C ILE A 239 1.55 -14.09 22.91
N ASP A 240 1.87 -15.21 23.57
CA ASP A 240 0.99 -15.79 24.58
C ASP A 240 0.77 -14.83 25.76
N ARG A 241 1.83 -14.17 26.26
CA ARG A 241 1.70 -13.16 27.33
C ARG A 241 0.85 -11.95 26.94
N ILE A 242 0.93 -11.51 25.68
CA ILE A 242 0.10 -10.40 25.18
C ILE A 242 -1.36 -10.85 25.04
N LEU A 243 -1.61 -12.07 24.57
CA LEU A 243 -2.95 -12.61 24.43
C LEU A 243 -3.61 -12.83 25.79
N THR A 244 -2.89 -13.38 26.77
CA THR A 244 -3.41 -13.54 28.14
C THR A 244 -3.71 -12.18 28.76
N LYS A 245 -2.79 -11.22 28.64
CA LYS A 245 -3.01 -9.87 29.17
C LYS A 245 -4.22 -9.19 28.54
N LYS A 246 -4.40 -9.31 27.22
CA LYS A 246 -5.57 -8.73 26.53
C LYS A 246 -6.88 -9.42 26.92
N GLN A 247 -6.84 -10.73 27.19
CA GLN A 247 -7.98 -11.48 27.74
C GLN A 247 -8.36 -10.94 29.12
N ASP A 248 -7.36 -10.72 29.99
CA ASP A 248 -7.56 -10.19 31.34
C ASP A 248 -8.11 -8.76 31.31
N ASP A 249 -7.54 -7.88 30.46
CA ASP A 249 -8.01 -6.50 30.27
C ASP A 249 -9.46 -6.46 29.75
N PHE A 250 -9.82 -7.34 28.80
CA PHE A 250 -11.19 -7.45 28.29
C PHE A 250 -12.18 -7.97 29.34
N VAL A 251 -11.76 -8.94 30.16
CA VAL A 251 -12.58 -9.44 31.28
C VAL A 251 -12.80 -8.33 32.31
N LEU A 252 -11.77 -7.55 32.65
CA LEU A 252 -11.87 -6.38 33.52
C LEU A 252 -12.86 -5.34 32.98
N GLU A 253 -12.77 -4.99 31.70
CA GLU A 253 -13.68 -4.02 31.05
C GLU A 253 -15.14 -4.53 31.09
N SER A 254 -15.36 -5.83 30.81
CA SER A 254 -16.71 -6.43 30.89
C SER A 254 -17.27 -6.51 32.31
N LEU A 255 -16.42 -6.65 33.33
CA LEU A 255 -16.82 -6.64 34.74
C LEU A 255 -17.14 -5.23 35.21
N GLU A 256 -16.39 -4.22 34.76
CA GLU A 256 -16.66 -2.80 35.04
C GLU A 256 -17.98 -2.36 34.40
N GLU A 257 -18.25 -2.75 33.15
CA GLU A 257 -19.51 -2.43 32.47
C GLU A 257 -20.72 -3.10 33.15
N LYS A 258 -20.57 -4.37 33.58
CA LYS A 258 -21.60 -5.08 34.32
C LYS A 258 -21.84 -4.47 35.70
N ASN A 259 -20.81 -4.11 36.44
CA ASN A 259 -20.95 -3.43 37.73
C ASN A 259 -21.57 -2.04 37.59
N SER A 260 -21.27 -1.31 36.50
CA SER A 260 -21.87 -0.01 36.20
C SER A 260 -23.38 -0.12 35.93
N SER A 261 -23.83 -1.19 35.27
CA SER A 261 -25.27 -1.45 35.05
C SER A 261 -26.01 -1.89 36.32
N VAL A 262 -25.34 -2.61 37.23
CA VAL A 262 -25.90 -2.99 38.55
C VAL A 262 -25.99 -1.78 39.48
N ILE A 263 -25.09 -0.80 39.36
CA ILE A 263 -25.14 0.46 40.10
C ILE A 263 -26.26 1.38 39.57
N ALA A 264 -26.65 1.26 38.30
CA ALA A 264 -27.72 2.06 37.69
C ALA A 264 -29.15 1.69 38.14
N GLU A 265 -29.36 0.52 38.76
CA GLU A 265 -30.67 0.12 39.32
C GLU A 265 -30.78 0.27 40.86
N GLN A 266 -29.75 0.79 41.55
CA GLN A 266 -29.74 0.88 43.03
C GLN A 266 -29.45 2.25 43.64
N GLN A 267 -29.58 3.38 42.92
CA GLN A 267 -29.46 4.71 43.54
C GLN A 267 -30.54 5.70 43.11
N GLU A 268 -31.74 5.49 43.63
CA GLU A 268 -32.54 6.58 44.21
C GLU A 268 -32.25 6.61 45.73
N SER A 269 -31.00 6.89 46.10
CA SER A 269 -30.65 7.35 47.44
C SER A 269 -29.46 8.30 47.35
N SER A 270 -29.65 9.50 47.90
CA SER A 270 -28.76 10.65 47.82
C SER A 270 -27.37 10.35 48.40
N VAL A 271 -26.40 10.03 47.56
CA VAL A 271 -24.98 10.03 47.96
C VAL A 271 -24.50 11.48 47.93
N LYS A 272 -24.48 12.12 49.10
CA LYS A 272 -23.75 13.38 49.31
C LYS A 272 -22.28 13.14 48.93
N LYS A 273 -21.79 13.82 47.87
CA LYS A 273 -20.38 13.79 47.50
C LYS A 273 -19.54 14.29 48.67
N LYS A 274 -18.61 13.47 49.14
CA LYS A 274 -17.59 13.87 50.12
C LYS A 274 -16.65 14.89 49.47
N MET A 275 -16.44 16.03 50.12
CA MET A 275 -15.53 17.09 49.66
C MET A 275 -14.26 17.07 50.51
N PHE A 276 -13.11 17.42 49.95
CA PHE A 276 -11.83 17.41 50.68
C PHE A 276 -11.10 18.74 50.50
N CYS A 277 -10.40 19.19 51.54
CA CYS A 277 -9.61 20.41 51.48
C CYS A 277 -8.44 20.26 50.51
N ILE A 278 -8.33 21.18 49.55
CA ILE A 278 -7.27 21.20 48.53
C ILE A 278 -5.85 21.36 49.10
N LYS A 279 -5.73 21.84 50.36
CA LYS A 279 -4.44 22.13 50.98
C LYS A 279 -3.97 21.06 51.95
N CYS A 280 -4.85 20.61 52.85
CA CYS A 280 -4.48 19.63 53.89
C CYS A 280 -5.09 18.23 53.68
N GLY A 281 -6.04 18.07 52.74
CA GLY A 281 -6.65 16.78 52.44
C GLY A 281 -7.72 16.30 53.43
N VAL A 282 -8.09 17.11 54.42
CA VAL A 282 -9.15 16.79 55.40
C VAL A 282 -10.53 16.84 54.75
N GLU A 283 -11.43 15.94 55.14
CA GLU A 283 -12.82 15.91 54.68
C GLU A 283 -13.56 17.19 55.16
N LEU A 284 -14.17 17.90 54.21
CA LEU A 284 -14.93 19.12 54.47
C LEU A 284 -16.41 18.79 54.62
N ASP A 285 -17.06 19.43 55.59
CA ASP A 285 -18.52 19.44 55.70
C ASP A 285 -19.12 20.12 54.45
N PRO A 286 -20.22 19.60 53.85
CA PRO A 286 -20.87 20.18 52.68
C PRO A 286 -21.22 21.68 52.84
N ASP A 287 -21.44 22.16 54.06
CA ASP A 287 -21.79 23.57 54.31
C ASP A 287 -20.60 24.42 54.79
N ALA A 288 -19.38 23.88 54.86
CA ALA A 288 -18.19 24.57 55.36
C ALA A 288 -17.71 25.69 54.39
N LEU A 289 -17.54 26.91 54.91
CA LEU A 289 -16.96 28.06 54.19
C LEU A 289 -15.43 27.97 54.07
N PHE A 290 -14.79 27.43 55.11
CA PHE A 290 -13.35 27.31 55.25
C PHE A 290 -13.01 25.94 55.85
N CYS A 291 -11.81 25.45 55.59
CA CYS A 291 -11.29 24.25 56.24
C CYS A 291 -11.02 24.53 57.73
N GLU A 292 -11.60 23.71 58.62
CA GLU A 292 -11.44 23.86 60.07
C GLU A 292 -9.99 23.66 60.54
N GLU A 293 -9.20 22.84 59.84
CA GLU A 293 -7.81 22.58 60.24
C GLU A 293 -6.81 23.61 59.72
N CYS A 294 -6.96 24.09 58.48
CA CYS A 294 -5.94 24.93 57.84
C CYS A 294 -6.41 26.34 57.44
N GLY A 295 -7.69 26.66 57.65
CA GLY A 295 -8.29 27.96 57.35
C GLY A 295 -8.46 28.29 55.87
N GLU A 296 -8.11 27.37 54.96
CA GLU A 296 -8.21 27.61 53.51
C GLU A 296 -9.68 27.67 53.06
N LYS A 297 -10.01 28.60 52.14
CA LYS A 297 -11.39 28.77 51.65
C LYS A 297 -11.83 27.55 50.86
N ASN A 298 -13.06 27.09 51.10
CA ASN A 298 -13.64 25.97 50.38
C ASN A 298 -13.90 26.36 48.90
N PRO A 299 -13.19 25.78 47.92
CA PRO A 299 -13.36 26.14 46.51
C PRO A 299 -14.64 25.57 45.89
N TYR A 300 -15.31 24.62 46.57
CA TYR A 300 -16.52 23.96 46.07
C TYR A 300 -17.80 24.71 46.39
N ARG A 301 -17.72 25.73 47.26
CA ARG A 301 -18.87 26.58 47.54
C ARG A 301 -18.95 27.67 46.49
N VAL A 302 -19.84 27.48 45.52
CA VAL A 302 -20.24 28.52 44.57
C VAL A 302 -21.00 29.59 45.37
N ASN A 303 -20.55 30.84 45.28
CA ASN A 303 -21.23 31.96 45.89
C ASN A 303 -22.57 32.20 45.19
N ASP A 304 -23.63 31.51 45.60
CA ASP A 304 -25.00 31.82 45.20
C ASP A 304 -25.56 32.95 46.08
N VAL A 305 -24.89 34.11 46.16
CA VAL A 305 -25.49 35.40 46.58
C VAL A 305 -24.63 36.55 46.03
N ASP A 306 -24.92 36.96 44.79
CA ASP A 306 -24.76 38.36 44.37
C ASP A 306 -26.18 38.87 44.06
N GLU A 307 -26.90 39.27 45.11
CA GLU A 307 -27.95 40.30 45.11
C GLU A 307 -28.04 40.94 46.51
#